data_AF-A0A0R3PQJ8-F1
#
_entry.id   AF-A0A0R3PQJ8-F1
#
_cell.length_a   1.000
_cell.length_b   1.000
_cell.length_c   1.000
_cell.angle_alpha   90.00
_cell.angle_beta   90.00
_cell.angle_gamma   90.00
#
_symmetry.space_group_name_H-M   'P 1'
#
loop_
_entity.id
_entity.type
_entity.pdbx_description
1 polymer ?
#
loop_
_entity_poly.entity_id
_entity_poly.type
_entity_poly.pdbx_seq_one_letter_code
_entity_poly.pdbx_strand_id
1 'polypeptide(L)'
;MYSDCSFNYSKDLSISSCVKKTTMVLLKECLNCSIFGWSGKYFAQIRGLAMGQRLAPNLAIVFMSKIEAPVLDLRPLLYCRYVDDYFVVFSTQEEMDKCFELWTSSPST
;
A
#
# COMPACT_ATOMS: atom_id res chain seq x y z
N MET A 1 5.07 -0.27 -27.23
CA MET A 1 4.26 0.87 -26.74
C MET A 1 3.85 0.57 -25.31
N TYR A 2 4.70 0.92 -24.34
CA TYR A 2 4.42 1.27 -22.95
C TYR A 2 5.81 1.55 -22.37
N SER A 3 6.37 2.64 -22.86
CA SER A 3 7.59 3.27 -22.36
C SER A 3 7.20 4.13 -21.17
N ASP A 4 7.97 3.98 -20.09
CA ASP A 4 8.17 4.96 -19.02
C ASP A 4 6.94 5.44 -18.26
N CYS A 5 6.50 4.65 -17.27
CA CYS A 5 5.79 5.20 -16.11
C CYS A 5 6.79 5.29 -14.94
N SER A 6 7.79 6.15 -15.09
CA SER A 6 8.59 6.60 -13.96
C SER A 6 7.68 7.45 -13.06
N PHE A 7 7.07 6.81 -12.06
CA PHE A 7 6.38 7.52 -11.00
C PHE A 7 7.45 8.24 -10.18
N ASN A 8 7.78 9.46 -10.59
CA ASN A 8 8.67 10.34 -9.83
C ASN A 8 7.94 10.73 -8.54
N TYR A 9 8.09 9.92 -7.51
CA TYR A 9 7.85 10.37 -6.15
C TYR A 9 8.95 11.38 -5.85
N SER A 10 8.61 12.67 -5.99
CA SER A 10 9.45 13.75 -5.50
C SER A 10 9.65 13.51 -4.00
N LYS A 11 10.78 12.92 -3.64
CA LYS A 11 11.32 13.07 -2.29
C LYS A 11 11.51 14.57 -2.09
N ASP A 12 11.14 15.03 -0.90
CA ASP A 12 11.32 16.41 -0.44
C ASP A 12 10.20 17.40 -0.78
N LEU A 13 8.97 17.09 -0.37
CA LEU A 13 8.06 18.14 0.11
C LEU A 13 8.34 18.37 1.59
N SER A 14 9.06 19.46 1.92
CA SER A 14 9.32 19.87 3.30
C SER A 14 8.04 20.44 3.95
N ILE A 15 7.07 19.57 4.21
CA ILE A 15 5.83 19.94 4.91
C ILE A 15 6.23 20.41 6.31
N SER A 16 5.83 21.63 6.66
CA SER A 16 6.10 22.21 7.98
C SER A 16 5.54 21.31 9.08
N SER A 17 6.18 21.33 10.25
CA SER A 17 5.79 20.47 11.39
C SER A 17 4.34 20.67 11.84
N CYS A 18 3.80 21.88 11.70
CA CYS A 18 2.40 22.20 11.98
C CYS A 18 1.45 21.53 10.98
N VAL A 19 1.72 21.67 9.68
CA VAL A 19 0.86 21.09 8.62
C VAL A 19 0.85 19.56 8.71
N LYS A 20 1.99 18.94 9.03
CA LYS A 20 2.05 17.49 9.30
C LYS A 20 1.07 17.06 10.39
N LYS A 21 1.02 17.79 11.51
CA LYS A 21 0.10 17.48 12.62
C LYS A 21 -1.36 17.58 12.18
N THR A 22 -1.73 18.67 11.52
CA THR A 22 -3.11 18.88 11.05
C THR A 22 -3.53 17.81 10.04
N THR A 23 -2.67 17.47 9.08
CA THR A 23 -2.94 16.43 8.09
C THR A 23 -3.12 15.06 8.75
N MET A 24 -2.30 14.71 9.74
CA MET A 24 -2.43 13.44 10.46
C MET A 24 -3.75 13.35 11.26
N VAL A 25 -4.20 14.47 11.84
CA VAL A 25 -5.50 14.53 12.53
C VAL A 25 -6.65 14.32 11.54
N LEU A 26 -6.65 15.06 10.43
CA LEU A 26 -7.69 14.93 9.39
C LEU A 26 -7.71 13.51 8.79
N LEU A 27 -6.55 12.92 8.52
CA LEU A 27 -6.44 11.54 8.05
C LEU A 27 -7.07 10.56 9.04
N LYS A 28 -6.79 10.71 10.34
CA LYS A 28 -7.37 9.85 11.37
C LYS A 28 -8.89 9.93 11.41
N GLU A 29 -9.44 11.14 11.31
CA GLU A 29 -10.89 11.34 11.27
C GLU A 29 -11.51 10.74 10.01
N CYS A 30 -10.89 10.92 8.83
CA CYS A 30 -11.34 10.29 7.60
C CYS A 30 -11.33 8.76 7.69
N LEU A 31 -10.33 8.16 8.35
CA LEU A 31 -10.22 6.71 8.51
C LEU A 31 -11.25 6.13 9.49
N ASN A 32 -11.69 6.90 10.48
CA ASN A 32 -12.75 6.49 11.41
C ASN A 32 -14.14 6.45 10.74
N CYS A 33 -14.31 7.03 9.54
CA CYS A 33 -15.54 6.97 8.77
C CYS A 33 -15.64 5.63 7.99
N SER A 34 -15.82 4.51 8.69
CA SER A 34 -15.84 3.16 8.12
C SER A 34 -17.22 2.46 8.12
N ILE A 35 -18.30 3.23 8.17
CA ILE A 35 -19.67 2.71 8.22
C ILE A 35 -20.21 2.45 6.81
N PHE A 36 -20.76 1.26 6.58
CA PHE A 36 -21.44 0.90 5.33
C PHE A 36 -22.81 0.25 5.60
N GLY A 37 -23.71 0.35 4.63
CA GLY A 37 -25.06 -0.23 4.70
C GLY A 37 -25.13 -1.57 3.98
N TRP A 38 -25.75 -2.56 4.61
CA TRP A 38 -26.07 -3.86 4.00
C TRP A 38 -27.42 -4.37 4.51
N SER A 39 -28.33 -4.72 3.60
CA SER A 39 -29.67 -5.27 3.94
C SER A 39 -30.45 -4.41 4.96
N GLY A 40 -30.42 -3.08 4.78
CA GLY A 40 -31.10 -2.14 5.67
C GLY A 40 -30.47 -1.97 7.07
N LYS A 41 -29.31 -2.58 7.32
CA LYS A 41 -28.54 -2.45 8.57
C LYS A 41 -27.21 -1.75 8.31
N TYR A 42 -26.71 -1.01 9.31
CA TYR A 42 -25.42 -0.33 9.25
C TYR A 42 -24.37 -1.14 10.00
N PHE A 43 -23.19 -1.27 9.40
CA PHE A 43 -22.04 -1.98 9.95
C PHE A 43 -20.81 -1.09 9.89
N ALA A 44 -19.92 -1.22 10.89
CA ALA A 44 -18.62 -0.56 10.88
C ALA A 44 -17.54 -1.57 10.49
N GLN A 45 -16.67 -1.22 9.54
CA GLN A 45 -15.53 -2.04 9.20
C GLN A 45 -14.47 -1.93 10.31
N ILE A 46 -14.13 -3.09 10.88
CA ILE A 46 -13.23 -3.22 12.04
C ILE A 46 -11.75 -3.35 11.64
N ARG A 47 -11.45 -3.77 10.40
CA ARG A 47 -10.09 -4.02 9.89
C ARG A 47 -9.97 -3.57 8.44
N GLY A 48 -8.81 -3.01 8.10
CA GLY A 48 -8.54 -2.48 6.77
C GLY A 48 -9.19 -1.12 6.51
N LEU A 49 -9.07 -0.67 5.27
CA LEU A 49 -9.62 0.60 4.79
C LEU A 49 -11.02 0.40 4.23
N ALA A 50 -11.92 1.34 4.49
CA ALA A 50 -13.28 1.27 3.97
C ALA A 50 -13.30 1.46 2.45
N MET A 51 -13.86 0.47 1.75
CA MET A 51 -14.01 0.56 0.30
C MET A 51 -14.91 1.75 -0.06
N GLY A 52 -14.50 2.53 -1.05
CA GLY A 52 -15.17 3.77 -1.46
C GLY A 52 -14.60 5.05 -0.84
N GLN A 53 -13.68 4.97 0.14
CA GLN A 53 -12.93 6.14 0.58
C GLN A 53 -11.94 6.59 -0.51
N ARG A 54 -11.94 7.87 -0.87
CA ARG A 54 -11.00 8.43 -1.86
C ARG A 54 -9.53 8.33 -1.45
N LEU A 55 -9.27 8.26 -0.15
CA LEU A 55 -7.93 8.11 0.41
C LEU A 55 -7.51 6.65 0.52
N ALA A 56 -8.43 5.69 0.46
CA ALA A 56 -8.10 4.28 0.64
C ALA A 56 -7.08 3.76 -0.40
N PRO A 57 -7.19 4.05 -1.72
CA PRO A 57 -6.20 3.60 -2.68
C PRO A 57 -4.79 4.16 -2.42
N ASN A 58 -4.70 5.44 -2.04
CA ASN A 58 -3.40 6.07 -1.75
C ASN A 58 -2.77 5.48 -0.49
N LEU A 59 -3.56 5.27 0.56
CA LEU A 59 -3.07 4.68 1.80
C LEU A 59 -2.70 3.20 1.62
N ALA A 60 -3.44 2.45 0.80
CA ALA A 60 -3.09 1.09 0.41
C ALA A 60 -1.76 1.05 -0.34
N ILE A 61 -1.52 1.95 -1.29
CA ILE A 61 -0.23 2.06 -1.99
C ILE A 61 0.92 2.31 -1.01
N VAL A 62 0.76 3.23 -0.07
CA VAL A 62 1.81 3.53 0.94
C VAL A 62 2.04 2.34 1.88
N PHE A 63 0.97 1.68 2.30
CA PHE A 63 1.04 0.49 3.16
C PHE A 63 1.76 -0.67 2.46
N MET A 64 1.35 -0.99 1.22
CA MET A 64 2.02 -2.01 0.40
C MET A 64 3.46 -1.64 0.10
N SER A 65 3.78 -0.34 -0.01
CA SER A 65 5.17 0.11 -0.21
C SER A 65 6.10 -0.20 0.96
N LYS A 66 5.56 -0.24 2.18
CA LYS A 66 6.33 -0.66 3.35
C LYS A 66 6.57 -2.18 3.36
N ILE A 67 5.61 -2.96 2.88
CA ILE A 67 5.71 -4.43 2.81
C ILE A 67 6.62 -4.87 1.67
N GLU A 68 6.62 -4.14 0.55
CA GLU A 68 7.41 -4.48 -0.64
C GLU A 68 8.90 -4.11 -0.51
N ALA A 69 9.26 -3.22 0.43
CA ALA A 69 10.64 -2.78 0.65
C ALA A 69 11.68 -3.94 0.72
N PRO A 70 11.53 -4.97 1.57
CA PRO A 70 12.46 -6.10 1.61
C PRO A 70 12.45 -6.97 0.35
N VAL A 71 11.36 -6.96 -0.42
CA VAL A 71 11.26 -7.73 -1.68
C VAL A 71 11.97 -7.00 -2.81
N LEU A 72 11.91 -5.67 -2.84
CA LEU A 72 12.66 -4.86 -3.81
C LEU A 72 14.18 -4.96 -3.59
N ASP A 73 14.63 -5.22 -2.36
CA ASP A 73 16.03 -5.46 -2.04
C ASP A 73 16.58 -6.74 -2.69
N LEU A 74 15.73 -7.72 -3.04
CA LEU A 74 16.10 -8.92 -3.79
C LEU A 74 16.38 -8.65 -5.27
N ARG A 75 16.13 -7.43 -5.77
CA ARG A 75 16.39 -6.99 -7.16
C ARG A 75 15.81 -7.94 -8.23
N PRO A 76 14.48 -8.11 -8.29
CA PRO A 76 13.84 -8.87 -9.36
C PRO A 76 14.19 -8.31 -10.73
N LEU A 77 14.23 -9.19 -11.74
CA LEU A 77 14.42 -8.82 -13.15
C LEU A 77 13.27 -7.96 -13.66
N LEU A 78 12.05 -8.24 -13.18
CA LEU A 78 10.87 -7.46 -13.47
C LEU A 78 9.97 -7.41 -12.24
N TYR A 79 9.47 -6.22 -11.96
CA TYR A 79 8.54 -5.97 -10.87
C TYR A 79 7.42 -5.06 -11.38
N CYS A 80 6.20 -5.58 -11.41
CA CYS A 80 4.99 -4.83 -11.75
C CYS A 80 3.95 -5.04 -10.65
N ARG A 81 3.31 -3.95 -10.21
CA ARG A 81 2.28 -3.99 -9.18
C ARG A 81 1.06 -3.20 -9.60
N TYR A 82 -0.13 -3.75 -9.37
CA TYR A 82 -1.41 -3.07 -9.50
C TYR A 82 -2.19 -3.19 -8.20
N VAL A 83 -2.05 -2.19 -7.31
CA VAL A 83 -2.63 -2.13 -5.96
C VAL A 83 -2.32 -3.40 -5.14
N ASP A 84 -3.12 -4.45 -5.30
CA ASP A 84 -3.03 -5.75 -4.62
C ASP A 84 -2.44 -6.87 -5.50
N ASP A 85 -2.34 -6.68 -6.81
CA ASP A 85 -1.80 -7.67 -7.74
C ASP A 85 -0.29 -7.45 -7.98
N TYR A 86 0.48 -8.53 -7.91
CA TYR A 86 1.93 -8.53 -8.09
C TYR A 86 2.35 -9.44 -9.25
N PHE A 87 3.20 -8.93 -10.12
CA PHE A 87 3.86 -9.69 -11.16
C PHE A 87 5.37 -9.48 -11.04
N VAL A 88 6.07 -10.52 -10.58
CA VAL A 88 7.50 -10.46 -10.28
C VAL A 88 8.22 -11.59 -10.99
N VAL A 89 9.37 -11.28 -11.59
CA VAL A 89 10.22 -12.24 -12.31
C VAL A 89 11.61 -12.20 -11.70
N PHE A 90 12.13 -13.37 -11.33
CA PHE A 90 13.49 -13.56 -10.82
C PHE A 90 14.33 -14.41 -11.78
N SER A 91 15.64 -14.36 -11.60
CA SER A 91 16.59 -15.12 -12.41
C SER A 91 16.76 -16.56 -11.93
N THR A 92 16.57 -16.79 -10.63
CA THR A 92 16.75 -18.08 -9.97
C THR A 92 15.53 -18.47 -9.13
N GLN A 93 15.33 -19.77 -8.92
CA GLN A 93 14.25 -20.27 -8.09
C GLN A 93 14.46 -19.91 -6.61
N GLU A 94 15.72 -19.89 -6.16
CA GLU A 94 16.07 -19.58 -4.77
C GLU A 94 15.73 -18.13 -4.40
N GLU A 95 15.86 -17.18 -5.34
CA GLU A 95 15.40 -15.79 -5.14
C GLU A 95 13.87 -15.70 -5.05
N MET A 96 13.17 -16.47 -5.88
CA MET A 96 11.70 -16.55 -5.85
C MET A 96 11.20 -17.13 -4.52
N ASP A 97 11.82 -18.22 -4.04
CA ASP A 97 11.44 -18.87 -2.79
C ASP A 97 11.64 -17.93 -1.60
N LYS A 98 12.76 -17.20 -1.56
CA LYS A 98 13.00 -16.15 -0.56
C LYS A 98 11.96 -15.03 -0.64
N CYS A 99 11.60 -14.58 -1.84
CA CYS A 99 10.55 -13.58 -2.02
C CYS A 99 9.20 -14.06 -1.45
N PHE A 100 8.86 -15.33 -1.71
CA PHE A 100 7.62 -15.94 -1.21
C PHE A 100 7.61 -16.05 0.32
N GLU A 101 8.74 -16.42 0.92
CA GLU A 101 8.91 -16.45 2.37
C GLU A 101 8.79 -15.04 2.99
N LEU A 102 9.37 -14.01 2.36
CA LEU A 102 9.26 -12.63 2.85
C LEU A 102 7.81 -12.10 2.85
N TRP A 103 7.04 -12.40 1.80
CA TRP A 103 5.64 -12.02 1.77
C TRP A 103 4.79 -12.79 2.78
N THR A 104 5.06 -14.08 2.98
CA THR A 104 4.28 -14.92 3.91
C THR A 104 4.67 -14.68 5.37
N SER A 105 5.92 -14.29 5.64
CA SER A 105 6.44 -13.99 6.98
C SER A 105 6.06 -12.60 7.49
N SER A 106 5.53 -11.74 6.63
CA SER A 106 4.97 -10.45 7.03
C SER A 106 3.78 -10.70 7.95
N PRO A 107 3.79 -10.21 9.20
CA PRO A 107 2.74 -10.53 10.17
C PRO A 107 1.40 -10.04 9.63
N SER A 108 0.50 -11.00 9.38
CA SER A 108 -0.91 -10.77 9.11
C SER A 108 -1.50 -10.01 10.29
N THR A 109 -1.53 -8.69 10.18
CA THR A 109 -2.04 -7.77 11.21
C THR A 109 -3.55 -7.89 11.29
#